data_AF-A0A1Z2SL55-F1
#
_entry.id   AF-A0A1Z2SL55-F1
#
_cell.length_a   1.000
_cell.length_b   1.000
_cell.length_c   1.000
_cell.angle_alpha   90.00
_cell.angle_beta   90.00
_cell.angle_gamma   90.00
#
_symmetry.space_group_name_H-M   'P 1'
#
loop_
_entity.id
_entity.type
_entity.pdbx_description
1 polymer ?
#
loop_
_entity_poly.entity_id
_entity_poly.type
_entity_poly.pdbx_seq_one_letter_code
_entity_poly.pdbx_strand_id
1 'polypeptide(L)'
;MKTALDHLPESKQQELATISTILRDTLDDYLQGKTASKSEFRILKIILFGSHAKGSWVNDPVNGYISDYDILVIVNKAALVEEDVVWQRAKEQIDRKFTSAPLGLIVHDLQEVNERLQQGHYFFKDIREEGIELFAATPKPLAEPGDLTEAEKQKIARKHYEQWFESAVQFIALHQVTMQNHWLKKAAFLLHQASEHLFACTLLTCTNYLPKSHNIEKRRHPWFWSVCGIGDVRLQ
;
A
#
# COMPACT_ATOMS: atom_id res chain seq x y z
N MET A 1 4.76 -4.80 18.51
CA MET A 1 4.53 -3.60 17.69
C MET A 1 4.50 -2.39 18.61
N LYS A 2 4.85 -1.21 18.10
CA LYS A 2 4.80 0.03 18.88
C LYS A 2 3.34 0.50 19.00
N THR A 3 3.04 1.25 20.05
CA THR A 3 1.71 1.88 20.28
C THR A 3 1.82 3.38 20.55
N ALA A 4 3.01 3.88 20.91
CA ALA A 4 3.25 5.29 21.18
C ALA A 4 3.44 6.10 19.89
N LEU A 5 2.96 7.34 19.88
CA LEU A 5 3.09 8.31 18.79
C LEU A 5 3.88 9.56 19.21
N ASP A 6 4.62 9.49 20.31
CA ASP A 6 5.23 10.64 21.00
C ASP A 6 6.28 11.38 20.15
N HIS A 7 6.80 10.73 19.11
CA HIS A 7 7.71 11.34 18.14
C HIS A 7 7.00 12.22 17.10
N LEU A 8 5.66 12.18 17.03
CA LEU A 8 4.84 13.03 16.16
C LEU A 8 4.29 14.24 16.93
N PRO A 9 4.11 15.39 16.26
CA PRO A 9 3.39 16.53 16.83
C PRO A 9 1.97 16.16 17.27
N GLU A 10 1.48 16.78 18.34
CA GLU A 10 0.15 16.50 18.92
C GLU A 10 -0.99 16.59 17.89
N SER A 11 -0.92 17.57 16.97
CA SER A 11 -1.89 17.70 15.88
C SER A 11 -1.96 16.44 15.02
N LYS A 12 -0.82 15.88 14.62
CA LYS A 12 -0.75 14.64 13.83
C LYS A 12 -1.25 13.43 14.62
N GLN A 13 -0.98 13.38 15.93
CA GLN A 13 -1.51 12.32 16.80
C GLN A 13 -3.04 12.34 16.84
N GLN A 14 -3.64 13.53 16.97
CA GLN A 14 -5.09 13.73 16.95
C GLN A 14 -5.70 13.40 15.58
N GLU A 15 -5.03 13.76 14.48
CA GLU A 15 -5.43 13.38 13.13
C GLU A 15 -5.45 11.85 12.97
N LEU A 16 -4.40 11.14 13.38
CA LEU A 16 -4.31 9.68 13.31
C LEU A 16 -5.37 8.96 14.16
N ALA A 17 -5.64 9.47 15.37
CA ALA A 17 -6.73 8.97 16.21
C ALA A 17 -8.10 9.16 15.55
N THR A 18 -8.28 10.28 14.85
CA THR A 18 -9.50 10.57 14.10
C THR A 18 -9.62 9.69 12.85
N ILE A 19 -8.53 9.46 12.11
CA ILE A 19 -8.47 8.53 10.98
C ILE A 19 -8.90 7.12 11.42
N SER A 20 -8.33 6.63 12.52
CA SER A 20 -8.68 5.33 13.12
C SER A 20 -10.17 5.25 13.48
N THR A 21 -10.75 6.35 13.96
CA THR A 21 -12.19 6.44 14.27
C THR A 21 -13.04 6.44 13.01
N ILE A 22 -12.72 7.27 12.01
CA ILE A 22 -13.48 7.34 10.74
C ILE A 22 -13.51 5.97 10.04
N LEU A 23 -12.39 5.25 10.01
CA LEU A 23 -12.32 3.92 9.40
C LEU A 23 -13.28 2.93 10.06
N ARG A 24 -13.39 2.96 11.40
CA ARG A 24 -14.28 2.08 12.16
C ARG A 24 -15.74 2.49 12.01
N ASP A 25 -16.03 3.77 12.19
CA ASP A 25 -17.39 4.31 12.09
C ASP A 25 -17.97 4.10 10.67
N THR A 26 -17.15 4.28 9.63
CA THR A 26 -17.58 4.04 8.24
C THR A 26 -17.93 2.57 8.00
N LEU A 27 -17.18 1.64 8.58
CA LEU A 27 -17.52 0.23 8.52
C LEU A 27 -18.81 -0.05 9.28
N ASP A 28 -18.94 0.43 10.52
CA ASP A 28 -20.12 0.20 11.35
C ASP A 28 -21.39 0.73 10.67
N ASP A 29 -21.34 1.93 10.09
CA ASP A 29 -22.41 2.50 9.26
C ASP A 29 -22.75 1.64 8.04
N TYR A 30 -21.73 1.09 7.38
CA TYR A 30 -21.95 0.21 6.23
C TYR A 30 -22.65 -1.09 6.61
N LEU A 31 -22.41 -1.60 7.83
CA LEU A 31 -23.00 -2.84 8.33
C LEU A 31 -24.46 -2.66 8.79
N GLN A 32 -24.89 -1.44 9.12
CA GLN A 32 -26.28 -1.17 9.48
C GLN A 32 -27.22 -1.58 8.35
N GLY A 33 -28.16 -2.48 8.65
CA GLY A 33 -29.15 -2.98 7.70
C GLY A 33 -28.62 -3.99 6.66
N LYS A 34 -27.41 -4.54 6.82
CA LYS A 34 -26.88 -5.61 5.97
C LYS A 34 -27.27 -7.00 6.46
N THR A 35 -27.21 -7.96 5.55
CA THR A 35 -27.52 -9.37 5.80
C THR A 35 -26.61 -9.98 6.87
N ALA A 36 -27.09 -11.04 7.52
CA ALA A 36 -26.36 -11.77 8.57
C ALA A 36 -24.95 -12.24 8.17
N SER A 37 -24.69 -12.44 6.87
CA SER A 37 -23.36 -12.81 6.36
C SER A 37 -22.32 -11.69 6.46
N LYS A 38 -22.75 -10.43 6.30
CA LYS A 38 -21.88 -9.24 6.37
C LYS A 38 -21.83 -8.65 7.78
N SER A 39 -22.80 -8.92 8.65
CA SER A 39 -22.81 -8.41 10.03
C SER A 39 -21.63 -8.88 10.90
N GLU A 40 -20.89 -9.88 10.44
CA GLU A 40 -19.68 -10.36 11.12
C GLU A 40 -18.39 -9.64 10.68
N PHE A 41 -18.45 -8.73 9.71
CA PHE A 41 -17.29 -7.96 9.25
C PHE A 41 -16.74 -7.08 10.35
N ARG A 42 -15.42 -7.15 10.57
CA ARG A 42 -14.72 -6.41 11.62
C ARG A 42 -13.33 -6.01 11.17
N ILE A 43 -12.94 -4.79 11.53
CA ILE A 43 -11.53 -4.38 11.54
C ILE A 43 -10.86 -5.03 12.75
N LEU A 44 -9.77 -5.75 12.51
CA LEU A 44 -8.97 -6.39 13.53
C LEU A 44 -7.82 -5.51 14.01
N LYS A 45 -7.15 -4.82 13.09
CA LYS A 45 -6.05 -3.89 13.41
C LYS A 45 -6.02 -2.71 12.43
N ILE A 46 -5.57 -1.56 12.91
CA ILE A 46 -5.20 -0.38 12.11
C ILE A 46 -3.78 -0.02 12.50
N ILE A 47 -2.87 0.01 11.53
CA ILE A 47 -1.44 0.20 11.76
C ILE A 47 -0.96 1.36 10.87
N LEU A 48 -0.34 2.36 11.49
CA LEU A 48 0.45 3.36 10.80
C LEU A 48 1.82 2.76 10.46
N PHE A 49 2.23 2.90 9.22
CA PHE A 49 3.57 2.53 8.78
C PHE A 49 4.21 3.67 7.97
N GLY A 50 5.37 3.40 7.39
CA GLY A 50 6.08 4.36 6.56
C GLY A 50 6.71 5.52 7.32
N SER A 51 6.90 6.64 6.63
CA SER A 51 7.77 7.72 7.09
C SER A 51 7.27 8.36 8.40
N HIS A 52 5.95 8.45 8.58
CA HIS A 52 5.35 8.92 9.83
C HIS A 52 5.55 7.93 10.99
N ALA A 53 5.54 6.62 10.76
CA ALA A 53 5.87 5.64 11.80
C ALA A 53 7.37 5.65 12.17
N LYS A 54 8.24 5.86 11.16
CA LYS A 54 9.71 5.89 11.34
C LYS A 54 10.24 7.23 11.88
N GLY A 55 9.44 8.30 11.81
CA GLY A 55 9.87 9.66 12.16
C GLY A 55 10.68 10.37 11.08
N SER A 56 10.74 9.83 9.86
CA SER A 56 11.46 10.38 8.70
C SER A 56 10.52 11.08 7.71
N TRP A 57 9.36 11.54 8.16
CA TRP A 57 8.37 12.23 7.33
C TRP A 57 8.83 13.66 7.00
N VAL A 58 8.42 14.14 5.84
CA VAL A 58 8.77 15.48 5.33
C VAL A 58 7.48 16.22 4.99
N ASN A 59 7.44 17.51 5.30
CA ASN A 59 6.39 18.42 4.90
C ASN A 59 7.03 19.65 4.24
N ASP A 60 7.16 19.59 2.92
CA ASP A 60 7.72 20.63 2.08
C ASP A 60 6.72 20.98 0.95
N PRO A 61 5.71 21.81 1.26
CA PRO A 61 4.69 22.17 0.28
C PRO A 61 5.26 23.04 -0.86
N VAL A 62 6.39 23.73 -0.64
CA VAL A 62 7.03 24.58 -1.65
C VAL A 62 7.60 23.73 -2.79
N ASN A 63 8.20 22.60 -2.45
CA ASN A 63 8.69 21.62 -3.43
C ASN A 63 7.63 20.58 -3.84
N GLY A 64 6.40 20.71 -3.33
CA GLY A 64 5.29 19.80 -3.61
C GLY A 64 5.43 18.43 -2.95
N TYR A 65 6.23 18.31 -1.89
CA TYR A 65 6.48 17.05 -1.21
C TYR A 65 5.89 17.05 0.20
N ILE A 66 4.77 16.34 0.36
CA ILE A 66 4.16 16.09 1.66
C ILE A 66 4.09 14.58 1.82
N SER A 67 4.67 14.06 2.91
CA SER A 67 4.59 12.63 3.21
C SER A 67 3.15 12.21 3.51
N ASP A 68 2.78 11.01 3.07
CA ASP A 68 1.45 10.45 3.29
C ASP A 68 1.32 9.83 4.68
N TYR A 69 0.09 9.71 5.16
CA TYR A 69 -0.24 8.76 6.21
C TYR A 69 -0.47 7.38 5.60
N ASP A 70 0.57 6.53 5.63
CA ASP A 70 0.49 5.15 5.18
C ASP A 70 -0.19 4.28 6.26
N ILE A 71 -1.41 3.81 5.98
CA ILE A 71 -2.26 3.06 6.90
C ILE A 71 -2.56 1.66 6.34
N LEU A 72 -2.24 0.65 7.14
CA LEU A 72 -2.66 -0.74 6.91
C LEU A 72 -3.87 -1.05 7.79
N VAL A 73 -4.97 -1.42 7.16
CA VAL A 73 -6.16 -1.98 7.83
C VAL A 73 -6.16 -3.50 7.65
N ILE A 74 -6.23 -4.21 8.77
CA ILE A 74 -6.35 -5.67 8.79
C ILE A 74 -7.77 -6.05 9.17
N VAL A 75 -8.43 -6.84 8.35
CA VAL A 75 -9.82 -7.29 8.54
C VAL A 75 -9.94 -8.78 8.83
N ASN A 76 -11.09 -9.21 9.33
CA ASN A 76 -11.33 -10.60 9.69
C ASN A 76 -11.73 -11.52 8.53
N LYS A 77 -12.23 -10.97 7.42
CA LYS A 77 -12.67 -11.74 6.24
C LYS A 77 -12.11 -11.14 4.96
N ALA A 78 -11.59 -11.98 4.07
CA ALA A 78 -11.12 -11.57 2.74
C ALA A 78 -12.22 -10.86 1.92
N ALA A 79 -13.47 -11.28 2.05
CA ALA A 79 -14.59 -10.62 1.36
C ALA A 79 -14.75 -9.13 1.72
N LEU A 80 -14.32 -8.70 2.92
CA LEU A 80 -14.37 -7.29 3.33
C LEU A 80 -13.24 -6.47 2.69
N VAL A 81 -12.14 -7.10 2.30
CA VAL A 81 -11.05 -6.42 1.57
C VAL A 81 -11.58 -5.85 0.25
N GLU A 82 -12.46 -6.59 -0.42
CA GLU A 82 -13.03 -6.24 -1.73
C GLU A 82 -14.23 -5.27 -1.65
N GLU A 83 -14.64 -4.82 -0.46
CA GLU A 83 -15.75 -3.88 -0.27
C GLU A 83 -15.29 -2.43 -0.53
N ASP A 84 -14.92 -2.13 -1.78
CA ASP A 84 -14.38 -0.82 -2.20
C ASP A 84 -15.26 0.36 -1.77
N VAL A 85 -16.58 0.19 -1.74
CA VAL A 85 -17.53 1.23 -1.33
C VAL A 85 -17.24 1.74 0.08
N VAL A 86 -16.85 0.85 1.00
CA VAL A 86 -16.52 1.20 2.39
C VAL A 86 -15.22 1.99 2.43
N TRP A 87 -14.19 1.46 1.77
CA TRP A 87 -12.84 2.02 1.84
C TRP A 87 -12.70 3.33 1.08
N GLN A 88 -13.35 3.48 -0.08
CA GLN A 88 -13.42 4.76 -0.79
C GLN A 88 -14.18 5.80 0.02
N ARG A 89 -15.33 5.44 0.62
CA ARG A 89 -16.09 6.38 1.45
C ARG A 89 -15.27 6.86 2.66
N ALA A 90 -14.58 5.96 3.35
CA ALA A 90 -13.72 6.33 4.47
C ALA A 90 -12.58 7.25 4.01
N LYS A 91 -11.92 6.91 2.90
CA LYS A 91 -10.86 7.74 2.31
C LYS A 91 -11.35 9.14 1.95
N GLU A 92 -12.49 9.26 1.27
CA GLU A 92 -13.07 10.56 0.93
C GLU A 92 -13.41 11.41 2.17
N GLN A 93 -13.92 10.80 3.23
CA GLN A 93 -14.20 11.51 4.49
C GLN A 93 -12.92 12.02 5.15
N ILE A 94 -11.87 11.21 5.14
CA ILE A 94 -10.55 11.57 5.68
C ILE A 94 -9.93 12.70 4.86
N ASP A 95 -9.88 12.55 3.54
CA ASP A 95 -9.27 13.53 2.61
C ASP A 95 -10.02 14.89 2.66
N ARG A 96 -11.32 14.91 2.94
CA ARG A 96 -12.08 16.16 3.16
C ARG A 96 -11.78 16.81 4.50
N LYS A 97 -11.44 16.02 5.52
CA LYS A 97 -11.23 16.50 6.89
C LYS A 97 -9.79 16.96 7.12
N PHE A 98 -8.83 16.33 6.44
CA PHE A 98 -7.41 16.59 6.61
C PHE A 98 -6.76 16.91 5.27
N THR A 99 -6.18 18.11 5.18
CA THR A 99 -5.36 18.55 4.03
C THR A 99 -3.86 18.55 4.36
N SER A 100 -3.50 18.15 5.58
CA SER A 100 -2.13 18.17 6.12
C SER A 100 -1.24 17.06 5.56
N ALA A 101 -1.82 15.93 5.15
CA ALA A 101 -1.14 14.82 4.49
C ALA A 101 -2.15 13.94 3.73
N PRO A 102 -1.80 13.39 2.56
CA PRO A 102 -2.64 12.43 1.85
C PRO A 102 -2.79 11.10 2.62
N LEU A 103 -3.90 10.38 2.43
CA LEU A 103 -4.09 9.05 3.00
C LEU A 103 -3.67 7.93 2.04
N GLY A 104 -2.69 7.14 2.48
CA GLY A 104 -2.28 5.89 1.86
C GLY A 104 -2.90 4.67 2.51
N LEU A 105 -4.12 4.32 2.08
CA LEU A 105 -4.85 3.20 2.66
C LEU A 105 -4.61 1.90 1.87
N ILE A 106 -4.13 0.87 2.57
CA ILE A 106 -4.14 -0.52 2.09
C ILE A 106 -4.93 -1.42 3.05
N VAL A 107 -5.61 -2.41 2.49
CA VAL A 107 -6.48 -3.32 3.24
C VAL A 107 -6.10 -4.76 2.93
N HIS A 108 -5.94 -5.57 3.96
CA HIS A 108 -5.68 -7.00 3.86
C HIS A 108 -6.45 -7.76 4.94
N ASP A 109 -6.72 -9.05 4.74
CA ASP A 109 -7.20 -9.89 5.83
C ASP A 109 -6.03 -10.44 6.66
N LEU A 110 -6.34 -10.86 7.89
CA LEU A 110 -5.32 -11.35 8.82
C LEU A 110 -4.58 -12.60 8.32
N GLN A 111 -5.23 -13.46 7.55
CA GLN A 111 -4.61 -14.68 7.04
C GLN A 111 -3.56 -14.32 5.99
N GLU A 112 -3.90 -13.47 5.01
CA GLU A 112 -2.97 -13.00 3.98
C GLU A 112 -1.73 -12.32 4.60
N VAL A 113 -1.92 -11.46 5.61
CA VAL A 113 -0.80 -10.79 6.29
C VAL A 113 0.12 -11.80 6.98
N ASN A 114 -0.44 -12.77 7.69
CA ASN A 114 0.36 -13.77 8.41
C ASN A 114 1.10 -14.73 7.46
N GLU A 115 0.46 -15.16 6.38
CA GLU A 115 1.10 -16.00 5.36
C GLU A 115 2.29 -15.26 4.72
N ARG A 116 2.11 -13.98 4.38
CA ARG A 116 3.18 -13.16 3.81
C ARG A 116 4.32 -12.90 4.77
N LEU A 117 4.01 -12.69 6.06
CA LEU A 117 5.03 -12.63 7.11
C LEU A 117 5.83 -13.92 7.16
N GLN A 118 5.17 -15.08 7.22
CA GLN A 118 5.83 -16.38 7.26
C GLN A 118 6.67 -16.67 6.01
N GLN A 119 6.25 -16.17 4.85
CA GLN A 119 7.00 -16.22 3.60
C GLN A 119 8.16 -15.21 3.53
N GLY A 120 8.34 -14.38 4.56
CA GLY A 120 9.44 -13.42 4.66
C GLY A 120 9.25 -12.16 3.79
N HIS A 121 8.02 -11.77 3.46
CA HIS A 121 7.78 -10.54 2.73
C HIS A 121 8.24 -9.29 3.53
N TYR A 122 9.26 -8.59 3.02
CA TYR A 122 9.88 -7.42 3.69
C TYR A 122 8.87 -6.34 4.01
N PHE A 123 7.95 -6.05 3.07
CA PHE A 123 6.87 -5.10 3.28
C PHE A 123 6.13 -5.32 4.62
N PHE A 124 5.68 -6.55 4.90
CA PHE A 124 4.93 -6.84 6.13
C PHE A 124 5.86 -6.99 7.34
N LYS A 125 7.09 -7.45 7.13
CA LYS A 125 8.12 -7.51 8.16
C LYS A 125 8.41 -6.10 8.72
N ASP A 126 8.66 -5.14 7.84
CA ASP A 126 8.90 -3.74 8.22
C ASP A 126 7.70 -3.16 8.97
N ILE A 127 6.47 -3.43 8.51
CA ILE A 127 5.25 -2.99 9.21
C ILE A 127 5.16 -3.61 10.61
N ARG A 128 5.49 -4.90 10.77
CA ARG A 128 5.48 -5.55 12.07
C ARG A 128 6.52 -4.94 13.02
N GLU A 129 7.73 -4.70 12.52
CA GLU A 129 8.87 -4.27 13.33
C GLU A 129 8.79 -2.77 13.68
N GLU A 130 8.39 -1.94 12.72
CA GLU A 130 8.46 -0.48 12.82
C GLU A 130 7.09 0.20 12.90
N GLY A 131 6.02 -0.48 12.50
CA GLY A 131 4.67 0.06 12.49
C GLY A 131 4.13 0.36 13.89
N ILE A 132 3.21 1.32 13.93
CA ILE A 132 2.54 1.80 15.13
C ILE A 132 1.07 1.39 15.08
N GLU A 133 0.65 0.59 16.04
CA GLU A 133 -0.72 0.12 16.15
C GLU A 133 -1.62 1.25 16.66
N LEU A 134 -2.50 1.77 15.79
CA LEU A 134 -3.48 2.80 16.10
C LEU A 134 -4.77 2.22 16.70
N PHE A 135 -5.07 0.96 16.36
CA PHE A 135 -6.21 0.22 16.87
C PHE A 135 -5.96 -1.27 16.79
N ALA A 136 -6.44 -2.02 17.78
CA ALA A 136 -6.54 -3.47 17.73
C ALA A 136 -7.79 -3.97 18.45
N ALA A 137 -8.58 -4.78 17.75
CA ALA A 137 -9.74 -5.45 18.32
C ALA A 137 -9.36 -6.59 19.28
N THR A 138 -8.16 -7.17 19.09
CA THR A 138 -7.60 -8.19 19.97
C THR A 138 -6.11 -7.92 20.23
N PRO A 139 -5.59 -8.26 21.44
CA PRO A 139 -4.18 -8.06 21.77
C PRO A 139 -3.25 -9.08 21.07
N LYS A 140 -3.77 -9.95 20.19
CA LYS A 140 -2.97 -10.97 19.51
C LYS A 140 -1.98 -10.28 18.54
N PRO A 141 -0.68 -10.59 18.62
CA PRO A 141 0.29 -10.07 17.67
C PRO A 141 0.11 -10.71 16.29
N LEU A 142 0.65 -10.07 15.24
CA LEU A 142 0.79 -10.71 13.92
C LEU A 142 1.73 -11.93 14.02
N ALA A 143 1.80 -12.75 12.98
CA ALA A 143 2.77 -13.85 12.91
C ALA A 143 4.22 -13.33 12.96
N GLU A 144 5.14 -14.14 13.47
CA GLU A 144 6.56 -13.84 13.32
C GLU A 144 6.96 -13.96 11.84
N PRO A 145 7.81 -13.04 11.34
CA PRO A 145 8.27 -13.09 9.98
C PRO A 145 9.20 -14.30 9.80
N GLY A 146 9.10 -14.95 8.64
CA GLY A 146 10.07 -15.94 8.21
C GLY A 146 11.46 -15.32 8.08
N ASP A 147 12.49 -16.07 8.44
CA ASP A 147 13.87 -15.62 8.38
C ASP A 147 14.47 -15.97 7.02
N LEU A 148 14.19 -15.13 6.01
CA LEU A 148 14.84 -15.24 4.71
C LEU A 148 16.27 -14.70 4.78
N THR A 149 17.22 -15.53 4.38
CA THR A 149 18.61 -15.11 4.20
C THR A 149 18.71 -14.07 3.08
N GLU A 150 19.68 -13.15 3.14
CA GLU A 150 19.92 -12.15 2.08
C GLU A 150 20.02 -12.77 0.67
N ALA A 151 20.59 -13.98 0.56
CA ALA A 151 20.66 -14.73 -0.69
C ALA A 151 19.27 -15.15 -1.22
N GLU A 152 18.37 -15.59 -0.34
CA GLU A 152 16.98 -15.90 -0.72
C GLU A 152 16.22 -14.62 -1.09
N LYS A 153 16.47 -13.51 -0.38
CA LYS A 153 15.90 -12.21 -0.74
C LYS A 153 16.28 -11.80 -2.15
N GLN A 154 17.58 -11.87 -2.45
CA GLN A 154 18.12 -11.56 -3.77
C GLN A 154 17.54 -12.50 -4.84
N LYS A 155 17.34 -13.78 -4.52
CA LYS A 155 16.76 -14.76 -5.46
C LYS A 155 15.29 -14.42 -5.79
N ILE A 156 14.49 -14.06 -4.80
CA ILE A 156 13.10 -13.63 -5.00
C ILE A 156 13.05 -12.35 -5.84
N ALA A 157 13.84 -11.34 -5.48
CA ALA A 157 13.92 -10.09 -6.21
C ALA A 157 14.32 -10.30 -7.68
N ARG A 158 15.31 -11.17 -7.93
CA ARG A 158 15.75 -11.52 -9.29
C ARG A 158 14.65 -12.20 -10.09
N LYS A 159 13.91 -13.13 -9.48
CA LYS A 159 12.78 -13.80 -10.14
C LYS A 159 11.70 -12.80 -10.56
N HIS A 160 11.36 -11.84 -9.69
CA HIS A 160 10.43 -10.76 -10.03
C HIS A 160 10.97 -9.90 -11.16
N TYR A 161 12.24 -9.50 -11.08
CA TYR A 161 12.88 -8.71 -12.13
C TYR A 161 12.82 -9.41 -13.49
N GLU A 162 13.30 -10.65 -13.56
CA GLU A 162 13.32 -11.43 -14.81
C GLU A 162 11.92 -11.54 -15.42
N GLN A 163 10.93 -11.93 -14.62
CA GLN A 163 9.55 -12.10 -15.09
C GLN A 163 8.93 -10.79 -15.61
N TRP A 164 9.01 -9.71 -14.83
CA TRP A 164 8.28 -8.48 -15.14
C TRP A 164 9.03 -7.60 -16.15
N PHE A 165 10.35 -7.58 -16.09
CA PHE A 165 11.17 -6.85 -17.04
C PHE A 165 11.08 -7.47 -18.44
N GLU A 166 11.17 -8.80 -18.55
CA GLU A 166 10.99 -9.49 -19.84
C GLU A 166 9.62 -9.17 -20.44
N SER A 167 8.57 -9.26 -19.63
CA SER A 167 7.21 -8.94 -20.07
C SER A 167 7.07 -7.49 -20.54
N ALA A 168 7.69 -6.52 -19.84
CA ALA A 168 7.70 -5.12 -20.28
C ALA A 168 8.41 -4.94 -21.62
N VAL A 169 9.57 -5.59 -21.82
CA VAL A 169 10.33 -5.54 -23.08
C VAL A 169 9.51 -6.09 -24.24
N GLN A 170 8.76 -7.18 -24.03
CA GLN A 170 7.86 -7.74 -25.05
C GLN A 170 6.78 -6.73 -25.47
N PHE A 171 6.18 -5.99 -24.53
CA PHE A 171 5.22 -4.92 -24.84
C PHE A 171 5.85 -3.77 -25.62
N ILE A 172 7.08 -3.37 -25.29
CA ILE A 172 7.82 -2.32 -26.03
C ILE A 172 8.09 -2.78 -27.47
N ALA A 173 8.49 -4.03 -27.69
CA ALA A 173 8.70 -4.57 -29.02
C ALA A 173 7.41 -4.57 -29.85
N LEU A 174 6.27 -4.99 -29.26
CA LEU A 174 4.98 -4.94 -29.92
C LEU A 174 4.53 -3.49 -30.22
N HIS A 175 4.78 -2.57 -29.29
CA HIS A 175 4.52 -1.14 -29.50
C HIS A 175 5.22 -0.63 -30.76
N GLN A 176 6.51 -0.94 -30.94
CA GLN A 176 7.28 -0.52 -32.12
C GLN A 176 6.66 -1.04 -33.43
N VAL A 177 6.24 -2.30 -33.47
CA VAL A 177 5.55 -2.87 -34.65
C VAL A 177 4.24 -2.12 -34.93
N THR A 178 3.43 -1.85 -33.91
CA THR A 178 2.17 -1.11 -34.10
C THR A 178 2.38 0.34 -34.51
N MET A 179 3.46 0.98 -34.06
CA MET A 179 3.87 2.32 -34.48
C MET A 179 4.24 2.37 -35.96
N GLN A 180 5.06 1.41 -36.43
CA GLN A 180 5.45 1.31 -37.84
C GLN A 180 4.25 1.10 -38.77
N ASN A 181 3.21 0.41 -38.29
CA ASN A 181 1.96 0.20 -39.03
C ASN A 181 0.94 1.36 -38.88
N HIS A 182 1.32 2.47 -38.23
CA HIS A 182 0.46 3.62 -37.93
C HIS A 182 -0.80 3.28 -37.11
N TRP A 183 -0.80 2.19 -36.33
CA TRP A 183 -1.91 1.80 -35.47
C TRP A 183 -1.82 2.51 -34.11
N LEU A 184 -1.94 3.84 -34.14
CA LEU A 184 -1.63 4.72 -33.00
C LEU A 184 -2.38 4.36 -31.70
N LYS A 185 -3.66 3.98 -31.80
CA LYS A 185 -4.45 3.57 -30.62
C LYS A 185 -3.90 2.30 -29.94
N LYS A 186 -3.46 1.33 -30.75
CA LYS A 186 -2.86 0.09 -30.23
C LYS A 186 -1.46 0.35 -29.68
N ALA A 187 -0.69 1.20 -30.36
CA ALA A 187 0.63 1.61 -29.89
C ALA A 187 0.58 2.28 -28.52
N ALA A 188 -0.37 3.21 -28.31
CA ALA A 188 -0.55 3.86 -27.02
C ALA A 188 -0.93 2.86 -25.91
N PHE A 189 -1.84 1.92 -26.20
CA PHE A 189 -2.22 0.86 -25.24
C PHE A 189 -1.03 -0.03 -24.85
N LEU A 190 -0.22 -0.48 -25.81
CA LEU A 190 0.93 -1.34 -25.54
C LEU A 190 2.01 -0.60 -24.74
N LEU A 191 2.23 0.69 -25.00
CA LEU A 191 3.17 1.50 -24.24
C LEU A 191 2.71 1.72 -22.78
N HIS A 192 1.41 1.88 -22.58
CA HIS A 192 0.82 1.93 -21.25
C HIS A 192 1.05 0.60 -20.50
N GLN A 193 0.80 -0.55 -21.13
CA GLN A 193 1.05 -1.87 -20.53
C GLN A 193 2.54 -2.09 -20.19
N ALA A 194 3.46 -1.70 -21.09
CA ALA A 194 4.89 -1.72 -20.79
C ALA A 194 5.22 -0.90 -19.53
N SER A 195 4.62 0.29 -19.40
CA SER A 195 4.83 1.16 -18.25
C SER A 195 4.33 0.51 -16.95
N GLU A 196 3.12 -0.07 -16.95
CA GLU A 196 2.57 -0.80 -15.81
C GLU A 196 3.47 -1.95 -15.35
N HIS A 197 4.04 -2.69 -16.30
CA HIS A 197 4.91 -3.82 -16.02
C HIS A 197 6.27 -3.38 -15.46
N LEU A 198 6.83 -2.27 -15.95
CA LEU A 198 8.05 -1.68 -15.37
C LEU A 198 7.81 -1.18 -13.94
N PHE A 199 6.65 -0.58 -13.66
CA PHE A 199 6.26 -0.22 -12.29
C PHE A 199 6.15 -1.46 -11.41
N ALA A 200 5.44 -2.49 -11.85
CA ALA A 200 5.30 -3.74 -11.09
C ALA A 200 6.66 -4.42 -10.85
N CYS A 201 7.53 -4.45 -11.87
CA CYS A 201 8.90 -4.94 -11.78
C CYS A 201 9.66 -4.24 -10.66
N THR A 202 9.64 -2.90 -10.65
CA THR A 202 10.35 -2.09 -9.66
C THR A 202 9.81 -2.37 -8.25
N LEU A 203 8.49 -2.32 -8.07
CA LEU A 203 7.84 -2.54 -6.78
C LEU A 203 8.14 -3.92 -6.20
N LEU A 204 7.98 -4.97 -6.99
CA LEU A 204 8.21 -6.34 -6.55
C LEU A 204 9.68 -6.64 -6.30
N THR A 205 10.58 -6.06 -7.09
CA THR A 205 12.02 -6.26 -6.91
C THR A 205 12.52 -5.58 -5.63
N CYS A 206 12.06 -4.35 -5.33
CA CYS A 206 12.50 -3.64 -4.12
C CYS A 206 11.78 -4.10 -2.85
N THR A 207 10.47 -4.27 -2.92
CA THR A 207 9.61 -4.37 -1.73
C THR A 207 9.01 -5.76 -1.54
N ASN A 208 9.12 -6.61 -2.57
CA ASN A 208 8.40 -7.88 -2.65
C ASN A 208 6.89 -7.71 -2.44
N TYR A 209 6.32 -6.57 -2.83
CA TYR A 209 4.90 -6.26 -2.71
C TYR A 209 4.40 -5.46 -3.93
N LEU A 210 3.20 -5.78 -4.37
CA LEU A 210 2.47 -5.04 -5.39
C LEU A 210 1.04 -4.79 -4.86
N PRO A 211 0.62 -3.53 -4.69
CA PRO A 211 -0.75 -3.21 -4.31
C PRO A 211 -1.76 -3.79 -5.29
N LYS A 212 -2.89 -4.30 -4.77
CA LYS A 212 -4.04 -4.73 -5.57
C LYS A 212 -4.83 -3.51 -6.09
N SER A 213 -4.18 -2.62 -6.84
CA SER A 213 -4.84 -1.50 -7.53
C SER A 213 -4.52 -1.53 -9.02
N HIS A 214 -5.55 -1.36 -9.85
CA HIS A 214 -5.44 -1.22 -11.30
C HIS A 214 -5.21 0.23 -11.75
N ASN A 215 -5.13 1.18 -10.81
CA ASN A 215 -4.85 2.58 -11.13
C ASN A 215 -3.36 2.86 -10.95
N ILE A 216 -2.65 3.18 -12.05
CA ILE A 216 -1.22 3.50 -12.06
C ILE A 216 -0.89 4.67 -11.12
N GLU A 217 -1.72 5.71 -11.06
CA GLU A 217 -1.50 6.84 -10.15
C GLU A 217 -1.57 6.39 -8.69
N LYS A 218 -2.48 5.46 -8.37
CA LYS A 218 -2.55 4.84 -7.03
C LYS A 218 -1.36 3.89 -6.74
N ARG A 219 -0.67 3.38 -7.77
CA ARG A 219 0.59 2.63 -7.62
C ARG A 219 1.81 3.54 -7.38
N ARG A 220 1.72 4.84 -7.68
CA ARG A 220 2.78 5.84 -7.43
C ARG A 220 2.79 6.33 -5.97
N HIS A 221 2.49 5.46 -4.99
CA HIS A 221 2.53 5.86 -3.60
C HIS A 221 3.96 6.32 -3.23
N PRO A 222 4.15 7.55 -2.69
CA PRO A 222 5.46 8.10 -2.32
C PRO A 222 6.31 7.17 -1.45
N TRP A 223 5.66 6.39 -0.60
CA TRP A 223 6.30 5.38 0.24
C TRP A 223 7.06 4.30 -0.54
N PHE A 224 6.54 3.86 -1.70
CA PHE A 224 7.18 2.82 -2.51
C PHE A 224 8.55 3.24 -3.03
N TRP A 225 8.69 4.51 -3.42
CA TRP A 225 9.94 5.07 -3.93
C TRP A 225 10.99 5.19 -2.83
N SER A 226 10.56 5.54 -1.61
CA SER A 226 11.42 5.60 -0.43
C SER A 226 12.00 4.22 -0.08
N VAL A 227 11.20 3.16 -0.14
CA VAL A 227 11.67 1.78 0.12
C VAL A 227 12.62 1.28 -0.96
N CYS A 228 12.43 1.68 -2.21
CA CYS A 228 13.36 1.34 -3.31
C CYS A 228 14.70 2.08 -3.25
N GLY A 229 14.89 3.07 -2.36
CA GLY A 229 16.07 3.94 -2.40
C GLY A 229 16.18 4.76 -3.70
N ILE A 230 15.08 4.82 -4.47
CA ILE A 230 14.99 5.63 -5.68
C ILE A 230 14.62 7.03 -5.20
N GLY A 231 15.64 7.87 -5.04
CA GLY A 231 15.45 9.31 -4.88
C GLY A 231 14.61 9.84 -6.04
N ASP A 232 13.65 10.70 -5.72
CA ASP A 232 12.62 11.28 -6.58
C ASP A 232 12.99 11.38 -8.08
N VAL A 233 12.74 10.32 -8.86
CA VAL A 233 12.98 10.33 -10.31
C VAL A 233 11.82 11.07 -10.96
N ARG A 234 11.98 12.40 -11.04
CA ARG A 234 11.21 13.23 -11.95
C ARG A 234 11.46 12.75 -13.38
N LEU A 235 10.50 12.04 -13.95
CA LEU A 235 10.33 12.06 -15.41
C LEU A 235 9.83 13.46 -15.75
N GLN A 236 10.76 14.31 -16.22
CA GLN A 236 10.46 15.59 -16.85
C GLN A 236 9.64 15.37 -18.13
#